data_AF-A0A1Y0G1Q3-F1
#
_entry.id   AF-A0A1Y0G1Q3-F1
#
_cell.length_a   1.000
_cell.length_b   1.000
_cell.length_c   1.000
_cell.angle_alpha   90.00
_cell.angle_beta   90.00
_cell.angle_gamma   90.00
#
_symmetry.space_group_name_H-M   'P 1'
#
loop_
_entity.id
_entity.type
_entity.pdbx_description
1 polymer ?
#
loop_
_entity_poly.entity_id
_entity_poly.type
_entity_poly.pdbx_seq_one_letter_code
_entity_poly.pdbx_strand_id
1 'polypeptide(L)'
;MTYDEYNEFCGSLPVTSYVNQWGGSHVWKVGGKVFAIGVPTKLNNLAVSFKVSEHNFEVLKDQPGFRPAPYLASRGMKWIQQYEISEKQVDEFKYYIKESHRIVSLGLPKAKQRELGLNQN
;
A
#
# COMPACT_ATOMS: atom_id res chain seq x y z
N MET A 1 11.44 8.66 3.33
CA MET A 1 10.06 9.18 3.25
C MET A 1 9.49 9.28 4.67
N THR A 2 8.95 10.44 5.05
CA THR A 2 8.27 10.67 6.34
C THR A 2 6.83 10.15 6.32
N TYR A 3 6.16 10.09 7.48
CA TYR A 3 4.74 9.72 7.53
C TYR A 3 3.84 10.76 6.82
N ASP A 4 4.22 12.04 6.86
CA ASP A 4 3.49 13.12 6.17
C ASP A 4 3.59 12.97 4.65
N GLU A 5 4.81 12.78 4.13
CA GLU A 5 5.03 12.54 2.70
C GLU A 5 4.30 11.29 2.19
N TYR A 6 4.25 10.24 3.00
CA TYR A 6 3.49 9.04 2.71
C TYR A 6 1.98 9.32 2.62
N ASN A 7 1.43 10.02 3.61
CA ASN A 7 0.00 10.33 3.64
C ASN A 7 -0.40 11.29 2.51
N GLU A 8 0.42 12.30 2.23
CA GLU A 8 0.21 13.21 1.11
C GLU A 8 0.20 12.43 -0.22
N PHE A 9 1.18 11.56 -0.44
CA PHE A 9 1.24 10.75 -1.64
C PHE A 9 0.02 9.83 -1.79
N CYS A 10 -0.36 9.10 -0.75
CA CYS A 10 -1.54 8.24 -0.79
C CYS A 10 -2.83 9.04 -1.03
N GLY A 11 -2.97 10.23 -0.43
CA GLY A 11 -4.11 11.12 -0.62
C GLY A 11 -4.19 11.73 -2.02
N SER A 12 -3.08 11.84 -2.73
CA SER A 12 -3.05 12.32 -4.12
C SER A 12 -3.61 11.31 -5.14
N LEU A 13 -3.75 10.03 -4.76
CA LEU A 13 -4.23 9.00 -5.67
C LEU A 13 -5.76 9.06 -5.84
N PRO A 14 -6.30 8.68 -7.02
CA PRO A 14 -7.73 8.77 -7.29
C PRO A 14 -8.59 7.95 -6.34
N VAL A 15 -9.73 8.52 -5.94
CA VAL A 15 -10.80 7.82 -5.21
C VAL A 15 -10.29 7.16 -3.93
N THR A 16 -9.40 7.87 -3.22
CA THR A 16 -8.83 7.39 -1.98
C THR A 16 -9.61 7.88 -0.76
N SER A 17 -9.55 7.10 0.32
CA SER A 17 -10.00 7.52 1.64
C SER A 17 -9.01 7.06 2.70
N TYR A 18 -8.96 7.84 3.78
CA TYR A 18 -8.02 7.67 4.89
C TYR A 18 -8.78 7.41 6.19
N VAL A 19 -8.20 6.55 7.03
CA VAL A 19 -8.60 6.40 8.43
C VAL A 19 -7.38 6.04 9.28
N ASN A 20 -7.24 6.70 10.43
CA ASN A 20 -6.30 6.29 11.47
C ASN A 20 -6.98 5.26 12.38
N GLN A 21 -6.52 4.01 12.37
CA GLN A 21 -7.13 2.92 13.13
C GLN A 21 -6.09 1.85 13.46
N TRP A 22 -6.49 0.81 14.21
CA TRP A 22 -5.63 -0.33 14.56
C TRP A 22 -4.32 0.11 15.25
N GLY A 23 -4.45 0.84 16.35
CA GLY A 23 -3.31 1.25 17.17
C GLY A 23 -2.42 2.33 16.54
N GLY A 24 -3.02 3.28 15.81
CA GLY A 24 -2.27 4.39 15.19
C GLY A 24 -1.83 4.14 13.75
N SER A 25 -2.35 3.10 13.11
CA SER A 25 -2.00 2.78 11.71
C SER A 25 -2.74 3.71 10.75
N HIS A 26 -2.01 4.24 9.77
CA HIS A 26 -2.51 5.03 8.67
C HIS A 26 -3.05 4.11 7.58
N VAL A 27 -4.37 3.95 7.50
CA VAL A 27 -5.01 3.01 6.59
C VAL A 27 -5.60 3.74 5.40
N TRP A 28 -5.10 3.41 4.22
CA TRP A 28 -5.50 4.01 2.95
C TRP A 28 -6.29 3.01 2.11
N LYS A 29 -7.41 3.49 1.54
CA LYS A 29 -8.37 2.70 0.78
C LYS A 29 -8.63 3.32 -0.58
N VAL A 30 -8.91 2.50 -1.59
CA VAL A 30 -9.43 2.89 -2.90
C VAL A 30 -10.80 2.26 -3.09
N GLY A 31 -11.83 3.06 -3.37
CA GLY A 31 -13.21 2.57 -3.48
C GLY A 31 -13.68 1.75 -2.26
N GLY A 32 -13.18 2.09 -1.06
CA GLY A 32 -13.50 1.40 0.19
C GLY A 32 -12.67 0.14 0.51
N LYS A 33 -11.73 -0.27 -0.37
CA LYS A 33 -10.84 -1.43 -0.14
C LYS A 33 -9.42 -0.97 0.18
N VAL A 34 -8.78 -1.57 1.19
CA VAL A 34 -7.44 -1.18 1.65
C VAL A 34 -6.39 -1.50 0.58
N PHE A 35 -5.51 -0.54 0.31
CA PHE A 35 -4.34 -0.74 -0.57
C PHE A 35 -3.01 -0.43 0.11
N ALA A 36 -2.98 0.37 1.17
CA ALA A 36 -1.76 0.62 1.93
C ALA A 36 -2.07 0.82 3.42
N ILE A 37 -1.17 0.34 4.27
CA ILE A 37 -1.23 0.49 5.73
C ILE A 37 0.15 0.92 6.22
N GLY A 38 0.28 2.17 6.67
CA GLY A 38 1.48 2.69 7.31
C GLY A 38 1.41 2.52 8.83
N VAL A 39 2.41 1.87 9.41
CA VAL A 39 2.53 1.71 10.87
C VAL A 39 3.70 2.59 11.36
N PRO A 40 3.45 3.52 12.29
CA PRO A 40 4.53 4.29 12.92
C PRO A 40 5.51 3.37 13.65
N THR A 41 6.80 3.67 13.53
CA THR A 41 7.86 2.97 14.27
C THR A 41 8.48 3.90 15.33
N LYS A 42 9.21 3.32 16.28
CA LYS A 42 9.81 4.06 17.42
C LYS A 42 10.80 5.17 17.02
N LEU A 43 11.31 5.14 15.78
CA LEU A 43 12.32 6.09 15.27
C LEU A 43 11.75 7.10 14.28
N ASN A 44 10.45 7.39 14.33
CA ASN A 44 9.76 8.27 13.36
C ASN A 44 9.81 7.78 11.90
N ASN A 45 10.26 6.55 11.67
CA ASN A 45 10.19 5.86 10.39
C ASN A 45 8.83 5.18 10.23
N LEU A 46 8.50 4.79 9.00
CA LEU A 46 7.25 4.15 8.65
C LEU A 46 7.50 2.74 8.11
N ALA A 47 6.79 1.75 8.65
CA ALA A 47 6.70 0.43 8.04
C ALA A 47 5.38 0.33 7.27
N VAL A 48 5.44 0.13 5.96
CA VAL A 48 4.24 0.18 5.11
C VAL A 48 3.95 -1.17 4.48
N SER A 49 2.75 -1.67 4.75
CA SER A 49 2.21 -2.86 4.11
C SER A 49 1.35 -2.48 2.91
N PHE A 50 1.60 -3.10 1.75
CA PHE A 50 0.85 -2.85 0.52
C PHE A 50 0.67 -4.13 -0.30
N LYS A 51 -0.38 -4.16 -1.13
CA LYS A 51 -0.69 -5.28 -2.01
C LYS A 51 0.29 -5.29 -3.19
N VAL A 52 0.71 -6.48 -3.59
CA VAL A 52 1.62 -6.68 -4.73
C VAL A 52 1.08 -7.75 -5.67
N SER A 53 1.62 -7.81 -6.89
CA SER A 53 1.41 -8.94 -7.79
C SER A 53 2.06 -10.20 -7.21
N GLU A 54 1.69 -11.37 -7.74
CA GLU A 54 2.34 -12.62 -7.34
C GLU A 54 3.83 -12.61 -7.65
N HIS A 55 4.22 -12.13 -8.83
CA HIS A 55 5.63 -11.98 -9.20
C HIS A 55 6.40 -11.09 -8.22
N ASN A 56 5.89 -9.88 -7.93
CA ASN A 56 6.57 -8.96 -7.01
C ASN A 56 6.61 -9.50 -5.58
N PHE A 57 5.62 -10.29 -5.16
CA PHE A 57 5.67 -10.94 -3.86
C PHE A 57 6.85 -11.91 -3.76
N GLU A 58 7.04 -12.76 -4.77
CA GLU A 58 8.17 -13.70 -4.77
C GLU A 58 9.53 -13.00 -4.90
N VAL A 59 9.60 -11.89 -5.63
CA VAL A 59 10.82 -11.09 -5.77
C VAL A 59 11.18 -10.36 -4.47
N LEU A 60 10.20 -9.75 -3.80
CA LEU A 60 10.44 -8.83 -2.68
C LEU A 60 10.50 -9.52 -1.31
N LYS A 61 9.83 -10.67 -1.11
CA LYS A 61 9.67 -11.28 0.22
C LYS A 61 10.98 -11.57 0.97
N ASP A 62 12.07 -11.79 0.23
CA ASP A 62 13.39 -12.12 0.77
C ASP A 62 14.41 -10.98 0.56
N GLN A 63 13.98 -9.82 0.04
CA GLN A 63 14.87 -8.67 -0.14
C GLN A 63 15.11 -7.93 1.17
N PRO A 64 16.32 -7.40 1.40
CA PRO A 64 16.60 -6.53 2.54
C PRO A 64 15.61 -5.36 2.62
N GLY A 65 15.08 -5.09 3.81
CA GLY A 65 14.07 -4.05 4.04
C GLY A 65 12.62 -4.46 3.73
N PHE A 66 12.40 -5.68 3.21
CA PHE A 66 11.08 -6.22 2.91
C PHE A 66 10.80 -7.52 3.66
N ARG A 67 9.51 -7.76 3.95
CA ARG A 67 9.02 -9.04 4.50
C ARG A 67 7.56 -9.26 4.13
N PRO A 68 7.04 -10.49 4.12
CA PRO A 68 5.60 -10.72 4.03
C PRO A 68 4.83 -9.91 5.08
N ALA A 69 3.76 -9.22 4.66
CA ALA A 69 3.01 -8.35 5.56
C ALA A 69 2.39 -9.16 6.72
N PRO A 70 2.69 -8.81 7.99
CA PRO A 70 2.12 -9.51 9.14
C PRO A 70 0.59 -9.57 9.07
N TYR A 71 0.01 -10.72 9.44
CA TYR A 71 -1.43 -11.04 9.42
C TYR A 71 -2.12 -11.09 8.05
N LEU A 72 -1.65 -10.32 7.06
CA LEU A 72 -2.23 -10.31 5.72
C LEU A 72 -1.67 -11.43 4.85
N ALA A 73 -0.34 -11.61 4.86
CA ALA A 73 0.31 -12.66 4.10
C ALA A 73 0.01 -14.06 4.65
N SER A 74 -0.14 -14.19 5.97
CA SER A 74 -0.52 -15.46 6.61
C SER A 74 -1.92 -15.95 6.24
N ARG A 75 -2.75 -15.10 5.61
CA ARG A 75 -4.07 -15.45 5.06
C ARG A 75 -4.03 -15.74 3.55
N GLY A 76 -2.84 -16.00 3.00
CA GLY A 76 -2.63 -16.31 1.58
C GLY A 76 -2.72 -15.09 0.64
N MET A 77 -2.82 -13.87 1.18
CA MET A 77 -2.87 -12.67 0.36
C MET A 77 -1.45 -12.21 -0.01
N LYS A 78 -1.23 -11.84 -1.27
CA LYS A 78 0.05 -11.28 -1.74
C LYS A 78 0.23 -9.82 -1.28
N TRP A 79 0.70 -9.66 -0.05
CA TRP A 79 1.00 -8.38 0.59
C TRP A 79 2.40 -8.39 1.15
N ILE A 80 3.16 -7.34 0.86
CA ILE A 80 4.51 -7.14 1.38
C ILE A 80 4.50 -5.96 2.35
N GLN A 81 5.40 -5.97 3.32
CA GLN A 81 5.73 -4.83 4.13
C GLN A 81 7.16 -4.40 3.83
N GLN A 82 7.33 -3.13 3.48
CA GLN A 82 8.63 -2.47 3.50
C GLN A 82 8.80 -1.81 4.87
N TYR A 83 9.74 -2.31 5.67
CA TYR A 83 9.99 -1.84 7.04
C TYR A 83 11.21 -0.93 7.16
N GLU A 84 12.01 -0.84 6.11
CA GLU A 84 13.10 0.12 5.96
C GLU A 84 12.95 0.82 4.60
N ILE A 85 12.65 2.13 4.65
CA ILE A 85 12.49 2.97 3.46
C ILE A 85 13.63 3.98 3.48
N SER A 86 14.70 3.71 2.74
CA SER A 86 15.78 4.67 2.56
C SER A 86 15.37 5.80 1.60
N GLU A 87 16.04 6.95 1.67
CA GLU A 87 15.79 8.07 0.74
C GLU A 87 16.00 7.70 -0.73
N LYS A 88 16.93 6.77 -1.01
CA LYS A 88 17.21 6.27 -2.37
C LYS A 88 16.10 5.41 -2.95
N GLN A 89 15.18 4.92 -2.11
CA GLN A 89 14.09 4.02 -2.50
C GLN A 89 12.74 4.74 -2.62
N VAL A 90 12.69 6.06 -2.45
CA VAL A 90 11.43 6.81 -2.41
C VAL A 90 10.62 6.66 -3.70
N ASP A 91 11.27 6.69 -4.87
CA ASP A 91 10.58 6.56 -6.16
C ASP A 91 10.05 5.15 -6.39
N GLU A 92 10.85 4.13 -6.08
CA GLU A 92 10.44 2.73 -6.14
C GLU A 92 9.30 2.44 -5.16
N PHE A 93 9.38 2.99 -3.95
CA PHE A 93 8.32 2.89 -2.96
C PHE A 93 7.00 3.52 -3.46
N LYS A 94 7.06 4.74 -4.01
CA LYS A 94 5.89 5.39 -4.62
C LYS A 94 5.32 4.57 -5.78
N TYR A 95 6.18 3.97 -6.61
CA TYR A 95 5.77 3.05 -7.66
C TYR A 95 4.96 1.87 -7.10
N TYR A 96 5.47 1.19 -6.06
CA TYR A 96 4.77 0.06 -5.47
C TYR A 96 3.44 0.43 -4.80
N ILE A 97 3.35 1.59 -4.17
CA ILE A 97 2.08 2.07 -3.59
C ILE A 97 1.05 2.38 -4.69
N LYS A 98 1.49 3.00 -5.79
CA LYS A 98 0.63 3.23 -6.97
C LYS A 98 0.17 1.92 -7.59
N GLU A 99 1.05 0.93 -7.66
CA GLU A 99 0.72 -0.39 -8.19
C GLU A 99 -0.24 -1.16 -7.27
N SER A 100 -0.05 -1.07 -5.96
CA SER A 100 -1.00 -1.59 -4.97
C SER A 100 -2.39 -0.98 -5.15
N HIS A 101 -2.47 0.36 -5.27
CA HIS A 101 -3.71 1.07 -5.56
C HIS A 101 -4.39 0.54 -6.83
N ARG A 102 -3.63 0.38 -7.92
CA ARG A 102 -4.13 -0.17 -9.18
C ARG A 102 -4.64 -1.61 -9.05
N ILE A 103 -3.89 -2.49 -8.39
CA ILE A 103 -4.29 -3.89 -8.19
C ILE A 103 -5.60 -3.96 -7.38
N VAL A 104 -5.71 -3.16 -6.32
CA VAL A 104 -6.92 -3.14 -5.49
C VAL A 104 -8.11 -2.54 -6.23
N SER A 105 -7.90 -1.46 -7.01
CA SER A 105 -8.96 -0.84 -7.81
C SER A 105 -9.49 -1.80 -8.88
N LEU A 106 -8.61 -2.60 -9.50
CA LEU A 106 -8.99 -3.65 -10.47
C LEU A 106 -9.79 -4.79 -9.83
N GLY A 107 -9.61 -5.02 -8.53
CA GLY A 107 -10.38 -6.00 -7.77
C GLY A 107 -11.81 -5.54 -7.39
N LEU A 108 -12.18 -4.29 -7.65
CA LEU A 108 -13.55 -3.81 -7.42
C LEU A 108 -14.51 -4.39 -8.47
N PRO A 109 -15.82 -4.53 -8.18
CA PRO A 109 -16.80 -4.90 -9.21
C PRO A 109 -16.76 -3.92 -10.38
N LYS A 110 -16.92 -4.40 -11.63
CA LYS A 110 -16.86 -3.55 -12.83
C LYS A 110 -17.83 -2.37 -12.81
N ALA A 111 -19.02 -2.56 -12.24
CA ALA A 111 -19.98 -1.47 -12.04
C ALA A 111 -19.42 -0.37 -11.12
N LYS A 112 -18.74 -0.75 -10.03
CA LYS A 112 -18.12 0.19 -9.08
C LYS A 112 -16.90 0.87 -9.69
N GLN A 113 -16.11 0.16 -10.49
CA GLN A 113 -15.00 0.76 -11.26
C GLN A 113 -15.52 1.89 -12.17
N ARG A 114 -16.60 1.64 -12.93
CA ARG A 114 -17.23 2.66 -13.79
C ARG A 114 -17.79 3.83 -13.01
N GLU A 115 -18.56 3.56 -11.96
CA GLU A 115 -19.15 4.58 -11.08
C GLU A 115 -18.09 5.55 -10.53
N LEU A 116 -16.92 5.00 -10.18
CA LEU A 116 -15.82 5.76 -9.58
C LEU A 116 -14.81 6.29 -10.61
N GLY A 117 -15.03 6.06 -11.91
CA GLY A 117 -14.08 6.46 -12.97
C GLY A 117 -12.73 5.74 -12.91
N LEU A 118 -12.64 4.58 -12.26
CA LEU A 118 -11.41 3.80 -12.12
C LEU A 118 -11.25 2.82 -13.28
N ASN A 119 -10.05 2.70 -13.86
CA ASN A 119 -9.70 1.70 -14.89
C ASN A 119 -10.60 1.77 -16.15
N GLN A 120 -10.84 2.98 -16.67
CA GLN A 120 -11.69 3.21 -17.86
C GLN A 120 -10.91 3.34 -19.16
N ASN A 121 -9.60 3.11 -19.12
CA ASN A 121 -8.72 3.13 -20.28
C ASN A 121 -8.51 1.73 -20.84
#